data_AF-A0A348PCV3-F1
#
_entry.id   AF-A0A348PCV3-F1
#
_cell.length_a   1.000
_cell.length_b   1.000
_cell.length_c   1.000
_cell.angle_alpha   90.00
_cell.angle_beta   90.00
_cell.angle_gamma   90.00
#
_symmetry.space_group_name_H-M   'P 1'
#
loop_
_entity.id
_entity.type
_entity.pdbx_description
1 polymer ?
#
loop_
_entity_poly.entity_id
_entity_poly.type
_entity_poly.pdbx_seq_one_letter_code
_entity_poly.pdbx_strand_id
1 'polypeptide(L)' 'RLSRGRGGLSGPAIHPIAVRMVHDVYRAVAKPAGVPIIGLGGVLRWEDAAEFILVGASAVGV' A
#
# COMPACT_ATOMS: atom_id res chain seq x y z
N ARG A 1 11.16 18.21 5.31
CA ARG A 1 10.88 19.42 6.13
C ARG A 1 9.39 19.73 6.01
N LEU A 2 8.60 19.62 7.09
CA LEU A 2 7.15 19.87 7.08
C LEU A 2 6.89 21.39 7.12
N SER A 3 6.10 21.93 6.19
CA SER A 3 5.90 23.38 6.04
C SER A 3 4.94 24.03 7.05
N ARG A 4 4.07 23.25 7.72
CA ARG A 4 3.04 23.75 8.66
C ARG A 4 2.81 22.84 9.88
N GLY A 5 3.85 22.19 10.39
CA GLY A 5 3.77 21.35 11.60
C GLY A 5 2.96 20.05 11.49
N ARG A 6 2.27 19.82 10.36
CA ARG A 6 1.58 18.57 10.01
C ARG A 6 1.87 18.25 8.54
N GLY A 7 1.86 16.97 8.19
CA GLY A 7 1.93 16.48 6.81
C GLY A 7 1.88 14.96 6.76
N GLY A 8 1.95 14.42 5.55
CA GLY A 8 1.97 12.98 5.33
C GLY A 8 3.34 12.38 5.68
N LEU A 9 3.33 11.19 6.26
CA LEU A 9 4.50 10.32 6.34
C LEU A 9 4.58 9.52 5.04
N SER A 10 5.72 9.59 4.36
CA SER A 10 6.01 8.82 3.15
C SER A 10 7.34 8.07 3.28
N GLY A 11 7.66 7.25 2.28
CA GLY A 11 8.86 6.42 2.27
C GLY A 11 8.72 5.14 3.10
N PRO A 12 9.84 4.45 3.41
CA PRO A 12 9.82 3.08 3.95
C PRO A 12 9.02 2.93 5.24
N ALA A 13 8.98 3.99 6.06
CA ALA A 13 8.31 3.96 7.35
C ALA A 13 6.79 3.69 7.26
N ILE A 14 6.15 4.00 6.12
CA ILE A 14 4.71 3.76 5.92
C ILE A 14 4.40 2.36 5.37
N HIS A 15 5.40 1.64 4.85
CA HIS A 15 5.22 0.38 4.13
C HIS A 15 4.37 -0.68 4.89
N PRO A 16 4.70 -1.06 6.14
CA PRO A 16 3.92 -2.09 6.84
C PRO A 16 2.46 -1.67 7.08
N ILE A 17 2.20 -0.38 7.27
CA ILE A 17 0.85 0.16 7.43
C ILE A 17 0.09 0.07 6.10
N ALA A 18 0.73 0.45 4.99
CA ALA A 18 0.15 0.38 3.66
C ALA A 18 -0.20 -1.06 3.25
N VAL A 19 0.72 -2.02 3.47
CA VAL A 19 0.48 -3.45 3.20
C VAL A 19 -0.71 -3.97 4.00
N ARG A 20 -0.78 -3.66 5.31
CA ARG A 20 -1.92 -4.03 6.16
C ARG A 20 -3.24 -3.48 5.64
N MET A 21 -3.27 -2.21 5.22
CA MET A 21 -4.47 -1.58 4.68
C MET A 21 -4.93 -2.24 3.38
N VAL A 22 -4.00 -2.54 2.45
CA VAL A 22 -4.33 -3.24 1.20
C VAL A 22 -4.93 -4.61 1.49
N HIS A 23 -4.35 -5.39 2.40
CA HIS A 23 -4.89 -6.69 2.81
C HIS A 23 -6.33 -6.59 3.32
N ASP A 24 -6.62 -5.60 4.17
CA ASP A 24 -7.96 -5.42 4.76
C ASP A 24 -8.98 -4.98 3.70
N VAL A 25 -8.62 -4.03 2.85
CA VAL A 25 -9.48 -3.57 1.75
C VAL A 25 -9.74 -4.68 0.73
N TYR A 26 -8.70 -5.46 0.40
CA TYR A 26 -8.84 -6.60 -0.50
C TYR A 26 -9.87 -7.60 0.05
N ARG A 27 -9.77 -7.98 1.32
CA ARG A 27 -10.67 -8.98 1.92
C ARG A 27 -12.08 -8.48 2.12
N ALA A 28 -12.25 -7.24 2.57
CA ALA A 28 -13.55 -6.69 2.95
C ALA A 28 -14.35 -6.13 1.76
N VAL A 29 -13.66 -5.62 0.73
CA VAL A 29 -14.30 -4.81 -0.32
C VAL A 29 -13.93 -5.27 -1.72
N ALA A 30 -12.63 -5.25 -2.05
CA ALA A 30 -12.19 -5.41 -3.43
C ALA A 30 -12.43 -6.81 -3.98
N LYS A 31 -12.16 -7.86 -3.19
CA LYS A 31 -12.40 -9.24 -3.61
C LYS A 31 -13.90 -9.54 -3.82
N PRO A 32 -14.82 -9.21 -2.89
CA PRO A 32 -16.27 -9.36 -3.16
C PRO A 32 -16.78 -8.53 -4.34
N ALA A 33 -16.25 -7.32 -4.55
CA ALA A 33 -16.69 -6.42 -5.60
C ALA A 33 -15.99 -6.65 -6.96
N GLY A 34 -14.98 -7.52 -7.03
CA GLY A 34 -14.19 -7.75 -8.24
C GLY A 34 -13.38 -6.53 -8.70
N VAL A 35 -12.98 -5.64 -7.78
CA VAL A 35 -12.28 -4.38 -8.10
C VAL A 35 -10.76 -4.55 -7.88
N PRO A 36 -9.92 -4.19 -8.87
CA PRO A 36 -8.46 -4.26 -8.73
C PRO A 36 -7.93 -3.17 -7.79
N ILE A 37 -6.83 -3.47 -7.09
CA ILE A 37 -6.14 -2.52 -6.20
C ILE A 37 -4.76 -2.15 -6.77
N ILE A 38 -4.39 -0.87 -6.70
CA ILE A 38 -3.01 -0.43 -6.87
C ILE A 38 -2.42 -0.18 -5.48
N GLY A 39 -1.43 -0.98 -5.08
CA GLY A 39 -0.72 -0.84 -3.81
C GLY A 39 0.38 0.21 -3.91
N LEU A 40 0.42 1.15 -2.96
CA LEU A 40 1.43 2.21 -2.89
C LEU A 40 1.74 2.48 -1.41
N GLY A 41 3.01 2.79 -1.13
CA GLY A 41 3.45 3.28 0.16
C GLY A 41 4.74 2.61 0.58
N GLY A 42 5.84 3.37 0.49
CA GLY A 42 7.15 2.91 0.98
C GLY A 42 7.76 1.74 0.20
N VAL A 43 7.55 1.67 -1.12
CA VAL A 43 8.15 0.66 -2.00
C VAL A 43 9.52 1.14 -2.46
N LEU A 44 10.59 0.40 -2.13
CA LEU A 44 11.98 0.76 -2.47
C LEU A 44 12.70 -0.34 -3.23
N ARG A 45 12.27 -1.59 -3.06
CA ARG A 45 12.82 -2.78 -3.69
C ARG A 45 11.72 -3.75 -4.10
N TRP A 46 12.07 -4.75 -4.88
CA TRP A 46 11.10 -5.67 -5.48
C TRP A 46 10.34 -6.49 -4.43
N GLU A 47 10.95 -6.78 -3.28
CA GLU A 47 10.34 -7.47 -2.16
C GLU A 47 9.14 -6.70 -1.61
N ASP A 48 9.29 -5.38 -1.44
CA ASP A 48 8.22 -4.50 -0.95
C ASP A 48 7.03 -4.51 -1.94
N ALA A 49 7.31 -4.55 -3.25
CA ALA A 49 6.27 -4.69 -4.26
C ALA A 49 5.60 -6.08 -4.21
N ALA A 50 6.38 -7.14 -3.98
CA ALA A 50 5.86 -8.49 -3.83
C ALA A 50 4.91 -8.62 -2.63
N GLU A 51 5.21 -7.96 -1.50
CA GLU A 51 4.32 -7.91 -0.33
C GLU A 51 2.93 -7.38 -0.70
N PHE A 52 2.86 -6.30 -1.50
CA PHE A 52 1.58 -5.75 -1.97
C PHE A 52 0.80 -6.73 -2.85
N ILE A 53 1.46 -7.41 -3.79
CA ILE A 53 0.81 -8.42 -4.63
C ILE A 53 0.28 -9.58 -3.79
N LEU A 54 1.05 -10.06 -2.82
CA LEU A 54 0.66 -11.15 -1.92
C LEU A 54 -0.58 -10.80 -1.09
N VAL A 55 -0.76 -9.53 -0.72
CA VAL A 55 -1.93 -9.09 0.04
C VAL A 55 -3.14 -8.68 -0.81
N GLY A 56 -3.05 -8.82 -2.14
CA GLY A 56 -4.18 -8.63 -3.05
C GLY A 56 -4.12 -7.38 -3.92
N ALA A 57 -2.98 -6.70 -4.02
CA ALA A 57 -2.78 -5.68 -5.05
C ALA A 57 -2.67 -6.33 -6.44
N SER A 58 -3.24 -5.65 -7.44
CA SER A 58 -3.14 -6.01 -8.86
C SER A 58 -1.98 -5.30 -9.57
N ALA A 59 -1.55 -4.16 -9.04
CA ALA A 59 -0.36 -3.44 -9.49
C ALA A 59 0.26 -2.66 -8.32
N VAL A 60 1.51 -2.20 -8.48
CA VAL A 60 2.25 -1.46 -7.45
C VAL A 60 2.74 -0.12 -8.01
N GLY A 61 2.57 0.95 -7.24
CA GLY A 61 3.11 2.28 -7.52
C GLY A 61 4.37 2.56 -6.70
N VAL A 62 5.32 3.26 -7.32
CA VAL A 62 6.61 3.70 -6.75
C VAL A 62 6.76 5.20 -6.80
#